data_AF-A0A8J7GTJ8-F1
#
_entry.id   AF-A0A8J7GTJ8-F1
#
_cell.length_a   1.000
_cell.length_b   1.000
_cell.length_c   1.000
_cell.angle_alpha   90.00
_cell.angle_beta   90.00
_cell.angle_gamma   90.00
#
_symmetry.space_group_name_H-M   'P 1'
#
loop_
_entity.id
_entity.type
_entity.pdbx_description
1 polymer ?
#
loop_
_entity_poly.entity_id
_entity_poly.type
_entity_poly.pdbx_seq_one_letter_code
_entity_poly.pdbx_strand_id
1 'polypeptide(L)'
;MAANKAARGAAKPVRHGLRALLCGGGLAGVALLLGVVLLVPGSGPEGSTPSEQGAQFDAEGSAALVAELAKARAAQGVCYGYELSFNGGRKQVGSNLGVDKPVTGDPTACPKWVRLSVTAVWTSDSSESEDSGSYTLTGSPGLTLPTRQELEDAGLTTAAVIDAPAEATAAAMIGMPLLMAQHGLPVVPATGGPVDTASPEPLTTAGSDFLRENSGQLVAAATLLAGALGVFGYGLFGQLLPARRRRRTEDRLAAEQMASAMARRAANTRQGPPGTPPATGPGTPPTGPQLPPTGRPDLP
;
A
#
# COMPACT_ATOMS: atom_id res chain seq x y z
N MET A 1 46.19 -50.20 58.05
CA MET A 1 46.58 -49.19 59.05
C MET A 1 45.83 -47.90 58.71
N ALA A 2 44.73 -47.67 59.44
CA ALA A 2 44.57 -46.54 60.38
C ALA A 2 44.17 -45.24 59.65
N ALA A 3 42.89 -44.93 59.50
CA ALA A 3 41.97 -44.37 60.52
C ALA A 3 42.27 -42.90 60.86
N ASN A 4 41.42 -41.99 60.37
CA ASN A 4 40.94 -40.80 61.08
C ASN A 4 39.85 -40.12 60.24
N LYS A 5 38.88 -39.36 60.74
CA LYS A 5 38.15 -39.24 62.01
C LYS A 5 37.24 -38.03 61.77
N ALA A 6 35.94 -38.28 61.86
CA ALA A 6 34.85 -37.38 62.22
C ALA A 6 35.04 -35.85 62.11
N ALA A 7 34.12 -35.20 61.40
CA ALA A 7 33.41 -34.04 61.94
C ALA A 7 32.00 -33.97 61.34
N ARG A 8 30.99 -34.12 62.21
CA ARG A 8 29.57 -33.93 61.93
C ARG A 8 29.25 -32.44 62.13
N GLY A 9 28.71 -31.80 61.10
CA GLY A 9 28.12 -30.45 61.19
C GLY A 9 26.67 -30.52 60.72
N ALA A 10 25.75 -30.31 61.66
CA ALA A 10 24.31 -30.28 61.40
C ALA A 10 23.92 -28.98 60.68
N ALA A 11 23.29 -29.09 59.52
CA ALA A 11 22.64 -27.98 58.81
C ALA A 11 21.15 -28.28 58.62
N LYS A 12 20.31 -27.30 59.00
CA LYS A 12 18.85 -27.34 59.00
C LYS A 12 18.27 -27.52 57.58
N PRO A 13 17.16 -28.27 57.41
CA PRO A 13 16.46 -28.32 56.13
C PRO A 13 15.63 -27.04 55.90
N VAL A 14 16.10 -26.18 55.00
CA VAL A 14 15.30 -25.09 54.44
C VAL A 14 14.35 -25.71 53.41
N ARG A 15 13.07 -25.84 53.77
CA ARG A 15 12.00 -26.24 52.87
C ARG A 15 11.65 -25.08 51.95
N HIS A 16 12.34 -24.93 50.83
CA HIS A 16 11.81 -24.18 49.70
C HIS A 16 10.82 -25.06 48.96
N GLY A 17 9.54 -24.71 49.10
CA GLY A 17 8.43 -25.32 48.38
C GLY A 17 8.57 -25.09 46.87
N LEU A 18 9.19 -26.07 46.21
CA LEU A 18 9.07 -26.29 44.78
C LEU A 18 7.66 -26.83 44.51
N ARG A 19 6.71 -25.94 44.22
CA ARG A 19 5.47 -26.34 43.54
C ARG A 19 5.52 -25.79 42.12
N ALA A 20 5.99 -26.66 41.26
CA ALA A 20 5.74 -26.63 39.84
C ALA A 20 4.24 -26.51 39.57
N LEU A 21 3.87 -25.59 38.68
CA LEU A 21 2.74 -25.79 37.78
C LEU A 21 3.03 -25.01 36.48
N LEU A 22 3.87 -25.61 35.64
CA LEU A 22 3.67 -25.52 34.19
C LEU A 22 2.43 -26.36 33.87
N CYS A 23 1.43 -25.78 33.21
CA CYS A 23 0.60 -26.50 32.24
C CYS A 23 -0.34 -25.52 31.51
N GLY A 24 -0.13 -25.39 30.20
CA GLY A 24 -1.19 -25.12 29.24
C GLY A 24 -1.50 -23.65 28.97
N GLY A 25 -0.97 -23.12 27.86
CA GLY A 25 -1.52 -21.90 27.26
C GLY A 25 -0.54 -21.08 26.44
N GLY A 26 0.32 -21.70 25.64
CA GLY A 26 1.36 -20.98 24.89
C GLY A 26 1.57 -21.48 23.47
N LEU A 27 0.50 -21.90 22.76
CA LEU A 27 0.62 -22.37 21.37
C LEU A 27 -0.55 -21.94 20.44
N ALA A 28 -1.34 -20.93 20.82
CA ALA A 28 -2.46 -20.46 19.99
C ALA A 28 -2.38 -18.96 19.61
N GLY A 29 -1.19 -18.34 19.72
CA GLY A 29 -1.01 -16.90 19.53
C GLY A 29 -0.02 -16.51 18.43
N VAL A 30 0.30 -17.42 17.50
CA VAL A 30 1.25 -17.14 16.39
C VAL A 30 0.58 -17.24 15.01
N ALA A 31 -0.70 -17.66 14.93
CA ALA A 31 -1.42 -17.83 13.67
C ALA A 31 -2.33 -16.65 13.25
N LEU A 32 -2.35 -15.53 14.00
CA LEU A 32 -3.28 -14.42 13.73
C LEU A 32 -2.57 -13.05 13.60
N LEU A 33 -1.37 -13.03 13.02
CA LEU A 33 -0.70 -11.82 12.53
C LEU A 33 -0.45 -11.90 11.02
N LEU A 34 -1.39 -12.54 10.30
CA LEU A 34 -1.39 -12.60 8.83
C LEU A 34 -2.64 -11.97 8.20
N GLY A 35 -3.50 -11.29 8.97
CA GLY A 35 -4.88 -11.01 8.52
C GLY A 35 -5.39 -9.57 8.58
N VAL A 36 -4.66 -8.57 9.12
CA VAL A 36 -5.23 -7.22 9.28
C VAL A 36 -4.21 -6.12 8.94
N VAL A 37 -3.81 -6.09 7.68
CA VAL A 37 -3.30 -4.92 6.94
C VAL A 37 -3.92 -5.14 5.56
N LEU A 38 -5.04 -4.52 5.17
CA LEU A 38 -5.19 -3.13 4.75
C LEU A 38 -6.70 -2.82 4.64
N LEU A 39 -7.19 -1.80 5.33
CA LEU A 39 -8.46 -1.16 4.98
C LEU A 39 -8.36 0.33 5.32
N VAL A 40 -7.60 1.02 4.47
CA VAL A 40 -7.68 2.48 4.32
C VAL A 40 -8.90 2.76 3.46
N PRO A 41 -9.84 3.64 3.84
CA PRO A 41 -10.90 4.09 2.96
C PRO A 41 -10.30 5.09 1.96
N GLY A 42 -9.69 4.55 0.90
CA GLY A 42 -9.41 5.27 -0.33
C GLY A 42 -10.62 5.18 -1.25
N SER A 43 -11.05 6.32 -1.75
CA SER A 43 -12.06 6.52 -2.79
C SER A 43 -12.12 5.43 -3.86
N GLY A 44 -13.31 4.81 -4.00
CA GLY A 44 -13.85 4.20 -5.23
C GLY A 44 -13.10 3.00 -5.84
N PRO A 45 -13.69 1.79 -5.88
CA PRO A 45 -13.19 0.72 -6.73
C PRO A 45 -13.72 0.92 -8.16
N GLU A 46 -13.16 1.89 -8.88
CA GLU A 46 -13.04 1.66 -10.33
C GLU A 46 -11.83 0.75 -10.48
N GLY A 47 -12.07 -0.47 -10.98
CA GLY A 47 -11.03 -1.46 -11.25
C GLY A 47 -10.14 -1.02 -12.40
N SER A 48 -9.38 0.05 -12.20
CA SER A 48 -8.31 0.47 -13.09
C SER A 48 -7.16 -0.50 -12.89
N THR A 49 -7.00 -1.40 -13.85
CA THR A 49 -5.79 -2.21 -14.00
C THR A 49 -4.56 -1.29 -13.87
N PRO A 50 -3.58 -1.59 -12.99
CA PRO A 50 -2.42 -0.73 -12.72
C PRO A 50 -1.49 -0.41 -13.90
N SER A 51 -1.85 -0.75 -15.14
CA SER A 51 -0.95 -0.76 -16.30
C SER A 51 -1.22 0.29 -17.38
N GLU A 52 -2.32 1.07 -17.33
CA GLU A 52 -2.62 2.05 -18.39
C GLU A 52 -2.31 3.52 -18.04
N GLN A 53 -2.19 3.87 -16.75
CA GLN A 53 -2.12 5.28 -16.32
C GLN A 53 -0.81 6.01 -16.66
N GLY A 54 0.22 5.32 -17.14
CA GLY A 54 1.47 5.91 -17.66
C GLY A 54 1.78 5.51 -19.11
N ALA A 55 0.91 4.72 -19.73
CA ALA A 55 1.15 4.14 -21.05
C ALA A 55 0.96 5.15 -22.18
N GLN A 56 0.17 6.18 -21.94
CA GLN A 56 -0.32 7.10 -22.96
C GLN A 56 -0.31 8.54 -22.45
N PHE A 57 -0.15 9.50 -23.36
CA PHE A 57 -0.35 10.90 -23.02
C PHE A 57 -1.83 11.19 -22.82
N ASP A 58 -2.15 12.02 -21.82
CA ASP A 58 -3.41 12.71 -21.79
C ASP A 58 -3.42 13.87 -22.81
N ALA A 59 -4.57 14.55 -22.92
CA ALA A 59 -4.74 15.64 -23.87
C ALA A 59 -3.81 16.83 -23.56
N GLU A 60 -3.59 17.14 -22.28
CA GLU A 60 -2.76 18.26 -21.83
C GLU A 60 -1.28 17.99 -22.08
N GLY A 61 -0.79 16.81 -21.70
CA GLY A 61 0.58 16.37 -21.93
C GLY A 61 0.94 16.30 -23.41
N SER A 62 0.03 15.81 -24.25
CA SER A 62 0.22 15.81 -25.71
C SER A 62 0.35 17.24 -26.26
N ALA A 63 -0.53 18.15 -25.82
CA ALA A 63 -0.52 19.54 -26.26
C ALA A 63 0.75 20.29 -25.80
N ALA A 64 1.16 20.07 -24.55
CA ALA A 64 2.37 20.66 -23.99
C ALA A 64 3.63 20.18 -24.73
N LEU A 65 3.75 18.88 -24.98
CA LEU A 65 4.88 18.32 -25.73
C LEU A 65 4.93 18.88 -27.15
N VAL A 66 3.80 18.91 -27.86
CA VAL A 66 3.71 19.50 -29.21
C VAL A 66 4.12 20.96 -29.24
N ALA A 67 3.72 21.76 -28.24
CA ALA A 67 4.11 23.16 -28.13
C ALA A 67 5.63 23.31 -27.95
N GLU A 68 6.27 22.43 -27.17
CA GLU A 68 7.72 22.44 -27.00
C GLU A 68 8.45 22.05 -28.28
N LEU A 69 7.96 21.02 -28.99
CA LEU A 69 8.49 20.64 -30.31
C LEU A 69 8.36 21.76 -31.35
N ALA A 70 7.31 22.57 -31.26
CA ALA A 70 7.16 23.75 -32.12
C ALA A 70 8.23 24.82 -31.85
N LYS A 71 8.63 25.03 -30.59
CA LYS A 71 9.75 25.93 -30.24
C LYS A 71 11.07 25.39 -30.78
N ALA A 72 11.33 24.09 -30.60
CA ALA A 72 12.54 23.45 -31.14
C ALA A 72 12.62 23.59 -32.66
N ARG A 73 11.50 23.37 -33.38
CA ARG A 73 11.41 23.59 -34.82
C ARG A 73 11.73 25.03 -35.22
N ALA A 74 11.19 26.01 -34.50
CA ALA A 74 11.45 27.42 -34.78
C ALA A 74 12.94 27.78 -34.62
N ALA A 75 13.65 27.14 -33.68
CA ALA A 75 15.08 27.37 -33.47
C ALA A 75 15.98 26.61 -34.47
N GLN A 76 15.65 25.36 -34.82
CA GLN A 76 16.55 24.48 -35.57
C GLN A 76 16.16 24.30 -37.04
N GLY A 77 14.94 24.69 -37.43
CA GLY A 77 14.42 24.49 -38.78
C GLY A 77 14.18 23.02 -39.13
N VAL A 78 14.12 22.13 -38.14
CA VAL A 78 13.83 20.70 -38.29
C VAL A 78 12.52 20.39 -37.58
N CYS A 79 11.67 19.60 -38.21
CA CYS A 79 10.43 19.14 -37.60
C CYS A 79 10.68 17.93 -36.69
N TYR A 80 10.04 17.92 -35.52
CA TYR A 80 10.15 16.86 -34.54
C TYR A 80 8.78 16.24 -34.31
N GLY A 81 8.73 14.92 -34.21
CA GLY A 81 7.51 14.22 -33.83
C GLY A 81 7.77 12.89 -33.17
N TYR A 82 6.70 12.33 -32.61
CA TYR A 82 6.69 11.04 -31.96
C TYR A 82 5.52 10.18 -32.47
N GLU A 83 5.70 8.87 -32.36
CA GLU A 83 4.68 7.86 -32.53
C GLU A 83 4.81 6.88 -31.36
N LEU A 84 3.77 6.79 -30.54
CA LEU A 84 3.71 5.91 -29.39
C LEU A 84 2.65 4.84 -29.62
N SER A 85 3.02 3.57 -29.50
CA SER A 85 2.15 2.42 -29.68
C SER A 85 2.26 1.51 -28.46
N PHE A 86 1.13 1.01 -27.95
CA PHE A 86 1.13 0.06 -26.83
C PHE A 86 0.20 -1.12 -27.08
N ASN A 87 0.63 -2.33 -26.74
CA ASN A 87 -0.15 -3.59 -26.83
C ASN A 87 -0.81 -3.85 -28.20
N GLY A 88 -0.23 -3.33 -29.29
CA GLY A 88 -0.84 -3.38 -30.64
C GLY A 88 -2.16 -2.60 -30.76
N GLY A 89 -2.49 -1.76 -29.78
CA GLY A 89 -3.70 -0.95 -29.68
C GLY A 89 -3.61 0.38 -30.41
N ARG A 90 -4.22 1.42 -29.81
CA ARG A 90 -4.26 2.76 -30.40
C ARG A 90 -2.86 3.38 -30.42
N LYS A 91 -2.52 3.96 -31.57
CA LYS A 91 -1.31 4.75 -31.76
C LYS A 91 -1.60 6.20 -31.37
N GLN A 92 -0.76 6.78 -30.54
CA GLN A 92 -0.72 8.22 -30.31
C GLN A 92 0.39 8.83 -31.14
N VAL A 93 0.07 9.87 -31.90
CA VAL A 93 1.04 10.56 -32.75
C VAL A 93 1.01 12.05 -32.47
N GLY A 94 2.16 12.69 -32.53
CA GLY A 94 2.25 14.13 -32.35
C GLY A 94 3.51 14.69 -33.00
N SER A 95 3.46 15.95 -33.37
CA SER A 95 4.62 16.67 -33.89
C SER A 95 4.46 18.17 -33.71
N ASN A 96 5.47 18.95 -34.07
CA ASN A 96 5.37 20.40 -34.19
C ASN A 96 4.26 20.90 -35.15
N LEU A 97 3.54 20.02 -35.85
CA LEU A 97 2.38 20.36 -36.69
C LEU A 97 1.05 20.35 -35.91
N GLY A 98 1.03 19.73 -34.73
CA GLY A 98 -0.17 19.56 -33.89
C GLY A 98 -0.22 18.20 -33.19
N VAL A 99 -1.14 18.10 -32.23
CA VAL A 99 -1.60 16.82 -31.66
C VAL A 99 -2.25 16.00 -32.77
N ASP A 100 -2.06 14.69 -32.75
CA ASP A 100 -2.56 13.72 -33.74
C ASP A 100 -2.09 13.98 -35.18
N LYS A 101 -1.01 14.75 -35.37
CA LYS A 101 -0.41 14.99 -36.67
C LYS A 101 0.99 14.40 -36.74
N PRO A 102 1.24 13.37 -37.57
CA PRO A 102 2.57 12.83 -37.75
C PRO A 102 3.47 13.85 -38.45
N VAL A 103 4.76 13.85 -38.11
CA VAL A 103 5.74 14.79 -38.69
C VAL A 103 5.88 14.63 -40.22
N THR A 104 5.58 13.44 -40.74
CA THR A 104 5.60 13.12 -42.18
C THR A 104 4.30 13.46 -42.90
N GLY A 105 3.29 13.98 -42.20
CA GLY A 105 1.96 14.25 -42.76
C GLY A 105 1.90 15.45 -43.72
N ASP A 106 2.86 16.38 -43.59
CA ASP A 106 3.00 17.53 -44.49
C ASP A 106 4.47 17.72 -44.90
N PRO A 107 4.89 17.10 -46.02
CA PRO A 107 6.27 17.22 -46.51
C PRO A 107 6.66 18.64 -46.92
N THR A 108 5.69 19.49 -47.26
CA THR A 108 5.97 20.88 -47.65
C THR A 108 6.29 21.75 -46.45
N ALA A 109 5.59 21.53 -45.34
CA ALA A 109 5.89 22.19 -44.07
C ALA A 109 7.15 21.60 -43.40
N CYS A 110 7.41 20.30 -43.58
CA CYS A 110 8.48 19.57 -42.90
C CYS A 110 9.42 18.85 -43.88
N PRO A 111 10.21 19.59 -44.68
CA PRO A 111 11.18 18.98 -45.60
C PRO A 111 12.33 18.29 -44.87
N LYS A 112 12.67 18.75 -43.65
CA LYS A 112 13.61 18.10 -42.73
C LYS A 112 12.87 17.68 -41.48
N TRP A 113 12.98 16.43 -41.09
CA TRP A 113 12.24 15.91 -39.94
C TRP A 113 12.98 14.80 -39.20
N VAL A 114 12.64 14.64 -37.93
CA VAL A 114 13.03 13.54 -37.04
C VAL A 114 11.77 13.01 -36.36
N ARG A 115 11.63 11.68 -36.33
CA ARG A 115 10.53 10.98 -35.68
C ARG A 115 11.06 9.89 -34.77
N LEU A 116 10.65 9.94 -33.51
CA LEU A 116 10.84 8.85 -32.56
C LEU A 116 9.61 7.94 -32.56
N SER A 117 9.79 6.66 -32.86
CA SER A 117 8.74 5.65 -32.73
C SER A 117 9.02 4.79 -31.50
N VAL A 118 8.08 4.71 -30.57
CA VAL A 118 8.17 3.94 -29.33
C VAL A 118 7.06 2.90 -29.31
N THR A 119 7.40 1.67 -28.96
CA THR A 119 6.45 0.56 -28.81
C THR A 119 6.68 -0.14 -27.49
N ALA A 120 5.64 -0.21 -26.66
CA ALA A 120 5.61 -1.00 -25.44
C ALA A 120 4.59 -2.14 -25.59
N VAL A 121 4.93 -3.33 -25.15
CA VAL A 121 4.04 -4.48 -25.13
C VAL A 121 4.13 -5.10 -23.75
N TRP A 122 3.04 -5.00 -23.01
CA TRP A 122 2.85 -5.69 -21.75
C TRP A 122 2.06 -6.96 -21.99
N THR A 123 2.54 -8.02 -21.37
CA THR A 123 1.88 -9.31 -21.31
C THR A 123 0.99 -9.32 -20.07
N SER A 124 -0.06 -10.14 -20.07
CA SER A 124 -0.89 -10.29 -18.88
C SER A 124 -0.09 -10.97 -17.76
N ASP A 125 -0.33 -10.63 -16.50
CA ASP A 125 0.30 -11.27 -15.32
C ASP A 125 0.21 -12.81 -15.30
N SER A 126 -0.76 -13.40 -15.99
CA SER A 126 -0.94 -14.85 -16.10
C SER A 126 -0.16 -15.49 -17.24
N SER A 127 0.63 -14.71 -17.98
CA SER A 127 1.42 -15.17 -19.13
C SER A 127 2.86 -15.44 -18.71
N GLU A 128 3.45 -16.50 -19.23
CA GLU A 128 4.89 -16.80 -19.10
C GLU A 128 5.75 -16.01 -20.12
N SER A 129 5.12 -15.12 -20.90
CA SER A 129 5.83 -14.26 -21.84
C SER A 129 6.33 -13.01 -21.10
N GLU A 130 7.50 -12.52 -21.47
CA GLU A 130 8.08 -11.32 -20.92
C GLU A 130 7.51 -10.07 -21.59
N ASP A 131 7.43 -8.98 -20.82
CA ASP A 131 7.15 -7.64 -21.35
C ASP A 131 8.27 -7.19 -22.28
N SER A 132 7.93 -6.40 -23.29
CA SER A 132 8.91 -5.92 -24.27
C SER A 132 8.71 -4.46 -24.64
N GLY A 133 9.83 -3.75 -24.79
CA GLY A 133 9.88 -2.37 -25.23
C GLY A 133 10.84 -2.22 -26.40
N SER A 134 10.51 -1.35 -27.33
CA SER A 134 11.40 -0.98 -28.42
C SER A 134 11.20 0.48 -28.81
N TYR A 135 12.25 1.08 -29.33
CA TYR A 135 12.18 2.42 -29.88
C TYR A 135 13.07 2.52 -31.13
N THR A 136 12.72 3.41 -32.03
CA THR A 136 13.45 3.64 -33.29
C THR A 136 13.41 5.12 -33.62
N LEU A 137 14.58 5.69 -33.89
CA LEU A 137 14.70 7.06 -34.38
C LEU A 137 14.83 7.03 -35.91
N THR A 138 13.96 7.76 -36.59
CA THR A 138 13.98 7.91 -38.06
C THR A 138 14.04 9.39 -38.42
N GLY A 139 14.54 9.71 -39.61
CA GLY A 139 14.62 11.09 -40.07
C GLY A 139 14.68 11.23 -41.58
N SER A 140 14.52 12.46 -42.05
CA SER A 140 14.68 12.80 -43.46
C SER A 140 16.11 12.55 -43.95
N PRO A 141 16.31 12.22 -45.24
CA PRO A 141 17.64 12.05 -45.83
C PRO A 141 18.56 13.26 -45.59
N GLY A 142 19.84 13.00 -45.35
CA GLY A 142 20.86 14.04 -45.14
C GLY A 142 20.94 14.60 -43.72
N LEU A 143 20.13 14.11 -42.79
CA LEU A 143 20.34 14.35 -41.35
C LEU A 143 21.21 13.25 -40.75
N THR A 144 22.21 13.66 -39.96
CA THR A 144 22.92 12.74 -39.05
C THR A 144 22.06 12.58 -37.80
N LEU A 145 21.62 11.35 -37.54
CA LEU A 145 20.79 11.03 -36.38
C LEU A 145 21.65 10.54 -35.22
N PRO A 146 21.26 10.85 -33.97
CA PRO A 146 21.82 10.22 -32.78
C PRO A 146 21.78 8.70 -32.89
N THR A 147 22.87 8.09 -32.46
CA THR A 147 22.99 6.65 -32.29
C THR A 147 22.08 6.16 -31.16
N ARG A 148 21.80 4.86 -31.17
CA ARG A 148 21.05 4.22 -30.08
C ARG A 148 21.70 4.45 -28.72
N GLN A 149 23.03 4.34 -28.64
CA GLN A 149 23.75 4.55 -27.38
C GLN A 149 23.54 5.97 -26.83
N GLU A 150 23.61 6.99 -27.69
CA GLU A 150 23.36 8.38 -27.26
C GLU A 150 21.93 8.60 -26.76
N LEU A 151 20.95 7.88 -27.32
CA LEU A 151 19.58 7.90 -26.81
C LEU A 151 19.47 7.22 -25.44
N GLU A 152 20.16 6.10 -25.24
CA GLU A 152 20.21 5.39 -23.95
C GLU A 152 20.92 6.22 -22.87
N ASP A 153 22.03 6.88 -23.23
CA ASP A 153 22.75 7.81 -22.34
C ASP A 153 21.89 9.04 -21.98
N ALA A 154 20.97 9.43 -22.87
CA ALA A 154 19.95 10.45 -22.61
C ALA A 154 18.73 9.92 -21.83
N GLY A 155 18.73 8.66 -21.41
CA GLY A 155 17.71 8.04 -20.56
C GLY A 155 16.62 7.26 -21.32
N LEU A 156 16.63 7.23 -22.66
CA LEU A 156 15.70 6.43 -23.44
C LEU A 156 16.17 4.97 -23.51
N THR A 157 15.93 4.22 -22.44
CA THR A 157 16.25 2.80 -22.35
C THR A 157 15.02 1.93 -22.61
N THR A 158 15.24 0.65 -22.98
CA THR A 158 14.13 -0.31 -23.11
C THR A 158 13.35 -0.45 -21.81
N ALA A 159 14.02 -0.47 -20.65
CA ALA A 159 13.35 -0.55 -19.35
C ALA A 159 12.46 0.67 -19.11
N ALA A 160 12.96 1.89 -19.36
CA ALA A 160 12.15 3.11 -19.23
C ALA A 160 10.92 3.12 -20.15
N VAL A 161 11.05 2.55 -21.36
CA VAL A 161 9.92 2.39 -22.29
C VAL A 161 8.89 1.39 -21.76
N ILE A 162 9.31 0.31 -21.11
CA ILE A 162 8.38 -0.67 -20.51
C ILE A 162 7.70 -0.07 -19.28
N ASP A 163 8.43 0.64 -18.43
CA ASP A 163 7.93 1.15 -17.16
C ASP A 163 7.00 2.36 -17.34
N ALA A 164 7.37 3.31 -18.20
CA ALA A 164 6.65 4.56 -18.40
C ALA A 164 6.82 5.11 -19.84
N PRO A 165 6.21 4.49 -20.86
CA PRO A 165 6.51 4.83 -22.25
C PRO A 165 6.14 6.25 -22.64
N ALA A 166 5.06 6.82 -22.08
CA ALA A 166 4.71 8.21 -22.36
C ALA A 166 5.76 9.18 -21.78
N GLU A 167 6.18 8.96 -20.54
CA GLU A 167 7.22 9.77 -19.88
C GLU A 167 8.58 9.64 -20.59
N ALA A 168 9.00 8.40 -20.89
CA ALA A 168 10.23 8.14 -21.63
C ALA A 168 10.21 8.80 -23.02
N THR A 169 9.07 8.75 -23.72
CA THR A 169 8.90 9.42 -25.01
C THR A 169 9.00 10.94 -24.86
N ALA A 170 8.32 11.54 -23.88
CA ALA A 170 8.39 12.99 -23.65
C ALA A 170 9.80 13.44 -23.30
N ALA A 171 10.47 12.77 -22.36
CA ALA A 171 11.84 13.09 -21.97
C ALA A 171 12.79 13.02 -23.17
N ALA A 172 12.73 11.94 -23.95
CA ALA A 172 13.53 11.79 -25.16
C ALA A 172 13.25 12.89 -26.19
N MET A 173 11.97 13.24 -26.40
CA MET A 173 11.58 14.27 -27.37
C MET A 173 11.96 15.69 -26.93
N ILE A 174 11.95 15.97 -25.62
CA ILE A 174 12.45 17.24 -25.05
C ILE A 174 13.98 17.32 -25.16
N GLY A 175 14.70 16.21 -24.97
CA GLY A 175 16.15 16.13 -25.13
C GLY A 175 16.64 16.07 -26.59
N MET A 176 15.79 15.63 -27.52
CA MET A 176 16.16 15.41 -28.92
C MET A 176 16.75 16.64 -29.61
N PRO A 177 16.21 17.87 -29.45
CA PRO A 177 16.80 19.07 -30.04
C PRO A 177 18.26 19.28 -29.62
N LEU A 178 18.58 19.02 -28.35
CA LEU A 178 19.94 19.13 -27.84
C LEU A 178 20.86 18.07 -28.44
N LEU A 179 20.41 16.81 -28.51
CA LEU A 179 21.17 15.74 -29.17
C LEU A 179 21.41 16.08 -30.64
N MET A 180 20.39 16.53 -31.37
CA MET A 180 20.56 16.92 -32.76
C MET A 180 21.51 18.10 -32.96
N ALA A 181 21.63 19.00 -31.97
CA ALA A 181 22.60 20.09 -32.01
C ALA A 181 24.05 19.57 -31.92
N GLN A 182 24.30 18.51 -31.15
CA GLN A 182 25.61 17.83 -31.13
C GLN A 182 25.95 17.20 -32.48
N HIS A 183 24.93 16.85 -33.28
CA HIS A 183 25.04 16.33 -34.64
C HIS A 183 25.01 17.42 -35.73
N GLY A 184 25.31 18.67 -35.36
CA GLY A 184 25.53 19.77 -36.31
C GLY A 184 24.31 20.62 -36.63
N LEU A 185 23.17 20.41 -35.94
CA LEU A 185 22.09 21.40 -35.97
C LEU A 185 22.41 22.62 -35.09
N PRO A 186 21.77 23.78 -35.35
CA PRO A 186 21.86 24.92 -34.46
C PRO A 186 21.45 24.56 -33.03
N VAL A 187 22.10 25.15 -32.02
CA VAL A 187 21.68 24.96 -30.62
C VAL A 187 20.37 25.70 -30.40
N VAL A 188 19.38 25.04 -29.79
CA VAL A 188 18.16 25.73 -29.32
C VAL A 188 18.59 26.64 -28.16
N PRO A 189 18.38 27.96 -28.24
CA PRO A 189 18.70 28.83 -27.12
C PRO A 189 17.90 28.37 -25.92
N ALA A 190 18.60 28.10 -24.82
CA ALA A 190 17.95 27.82 -23.56
C ALA A 190 16.97 28.97 -23.31
N THR A 191 15.70 28.65 -23.07
CA THR A 191 14.66 29.63 -22.76
C THR A 191 14.85 30.12 -21.32
N GLY A 192 16.06 30.59 -21.00
CA GLY A 192 16.29 31.39 -19.83
C GLY A 192 15.68 32.76 -20.12
N GLY A 193 14.60 33.10 -19.43
CA GLY A 193 14.39 34.50 -19.09
C GLY A 193 15.66 35.07 -18.45
N PRO A 194 15.81 36.41 -18.35
CA PRO A 194 16.96 37.00 -17.67
C PRO A 194 17.14 36.28 -16.34
N VAL A 195 18.22 35.51 -16.24
CA VAL A 195 18.66 34.97 -14.96
C VAL A 195 19.06 36.22 -14.22
N ASP A 196 18.17 36.71 -13.35
CA ASP A 196 18.46 37.82 -12.47
C ASP A 196 19.82 37.52 -11.86
N THR A 197 20.81 38.30 -12.26
CA THR A 197 22.20 38.15 -11.82
C THR A 197 22.34 38.71 -10.40
N ALA A 198 21.27 38.60 -9.61
CA ALA A 198 21.38 38.52 -8.18
C ALA A 198 22.25 37.30 -7.92
N SER A 199 23.50 37.56 -7.56
CA SER A 199 24.40 36.58 -6.95
C SER A 199 23.53 35.64 -6.11
N PRO A 200 23.40 34.35 -6.45
CA PRO A 200 22.47 33.48 -5.76
C PRO A 200 22.80 33.60 -4.29
N GLU A 201 21.86 34.16 -3.53
CA GLU A 201 21.85 33.97 -2.09
C GLU A 201 22.04 32.46 -1.93
N PRO A 202 23.10 32.01 -1.23
CA PRO A 202 23.49 30.61 -1.24
C PRO A 202 22.24 29.80 -0.97
N LEU A 203 21.79 29.05 -2.00
CA LEU A 203 20.56 28.29 -1.95
C LEU A 203 20.58 27.59 -0.61
N THR A 204 19.68 27.97 0.30
CA THR A 204 19.52 27.30 1.58
C THR A 204 19.46 25.84 1.22
N THR A 205 20.44 25.07 1.69
CA THR A 205 20.70 23.67 1.31
C THR A 205 19.39 23.02 0.89
N ALA A 206 19.25 22.73 -0.42
CA ALA A 206 18.02 22.23 -1.03
C ALA A 206 17.37 21.26 -0.03
N GLY A 207 16.15 21.61 0.42
CA GLY A 207 15.48 20.91 1.50
C GLY A 207 15.59 19.42 1.24
N SER A 208 16.26 18.71 2.14
CA SER A 208 16.72 17.35 1.89
C SER A 208 15.57 16.49 1.36
N ASP A 209 15.78 15.86 0.21
CA ASP A 209 14.90 14.83 -0.36
C ASP A 209 14.78 13.57 0.53
N PHE A 210 15.14 13.68 1.81
CA PHE A 210 15.09 12.66 2.84
C PHE A 210 13.72 11.99 2.90
N LEU A 211 12.64 12.74 2.74
CA LEU A 211 11.28 12.17 2.75
C LEU A 211 11.01 11.27 1.55
N ARG A 212 11.55 11.58 0.36
CA ARG A 212 11.34 10.79 -0.85
C ARG A 212 12.27 9.60 -0.89
N GLU A 213 13.55 9.81 -0.59
CA GLU A 213 14.59 8.77 -0.59
C GLU A 213 14.45 7.78 0.57
N ASN A 214 13.99 8.22 1.74
CA ASN A 214 13.72 7.35 2.90
C ASN A 214 12.24 7.07 3.12
N SER A 215 11.35 7.38 2.16
CA SER A 215 9.91 7.11 2.26
C SER A 215 9.62 5.65 2.63
N GLY A 216 10.30 4.70 1.98
CA GLY A 216 10.17 3.28 2.27
C GLY A 216 10.60 2.91 3.70
N GLN A 217 11.70 3.49 4.20
CA GLN A 217 12.17 3.27 5.56
C GLN A 217 11.24 3.90 6.61
N LEU A 218 10.68 5.07 6.32
CA LEU A 218 9.71 5.74 7.18
C LEU A 218 8.40 4.95 7.29
N VAL A 219 7.92 4.39 6.18
CA VAL A 219 6.74 3.51 6.18
C VAL A 219 7.02 2.23 6.98
N ALA A 220 8.17 1.60 6.79
CA ALA A 220 8.57 0.42 7.56
C ALA A 220 8.67 0.72 9.07
N ALA A 221 9.30 1.83 9.45
CA ALA A 221 9.44 2.27 10.84
C ALA A 221 8.07 2.59 11.47
N ALA A 222 7.20 3.30 10.75
CA ALA A 222 5.84 3.61 11.21
C ALA A 222 5.01 2.33 11.44
N THR A 223 5.15 1.35 10.54
CA THR A 223 4.45 0.06 10.64
C THR A 223 4.92 -0.74 11.86
N LEU A 224 6.24 -0.79 12.11
CA LEU A 224 6.81 -1.44 13.30
C LEU A 224 6.38 -0.75 14.60
N LEU A 225 6.37 0.58 14.63
CA LEU A 225 5.94 1.35 15.79
C LEU A 225 4.46 1.09 16.10
N ALA A 226 3.60 1.11 15.08
CA ALA A 226 2.17 0.82 15.24
C ALA A 226 1.93 -0.61 15.76
N GLY A 227 2.68 -1.60 15.24
CA GLY A 227 2.64 -2.98 15.73
C GLY A 227 3.03 -3.09 17.19
N ALA A 228 4.12 -2.44 17.60
CA ALA A 228 4.58 -2.44 18.99
C ALA A 228 3.56 -1.79 19.94
N LEU A 229 2.99 -0.65 19.56
CA LEU A 229 1.93 0.03 20.32
C LEU A 229 0.66 -0.83 20.41
N GLY A 230 0.30 -1.55 19.35
CA GLY A 230 -0.83 -2.48 19.36
C GLY A 230 -0.64 -3.62 20.36
N VAL A 231 0.53 -4.25 20.37
CA VAL A 231 0.86 -5.32 21.34
C VAL A 231 0.88 -4.78 22.76
N PHE A 232 1.49 -3.62 22.98
CA PHE A 232 1.54 -3.00 24.31
C PHE A 232 0.15 -2.60 24.82
N GLY A 233 -0.66 -1.97 23.96
CA GLY A 233 -2.04 -1.61 24.27
C GLY A 233 -2.90 -2.83 24.59
N TYR A 234 -2.80 -3.89 23.78
CA TYR A 234 -3.51 -5.14 24.02
C TYR A 234 -3.06 -5.82 25.32
N GLY A 235 -1.76 -5.83 25.62
CA GLY A 235 -1.23 -6.38 26.88
C GLY A 235 -1.72 -5.59 28.09
N LEU A 236 -1.64 -4.26 28.05
CA LEU A 236 -2.03 -3.39 29.17
C LEU A 236 -3.54 -3.45 29.42
N PHE A 237 -4.36 -3.29 28.37
CA PHE A 237 -5.82 -3.35 28.51
C PHE A 237 -6.31 -4.78 28.77
N GLY A 238 -5.72 -5.78 28.12
CA GLY A 238 -6.03 -7.19 28.32
C GLY A 238 -5.73 -7.67 29.74
N GLN A 239 -4.72 -7.12 30.42
CA GLN A 239 -4.40 -7.46 31.81
C GLN A 239 -5.21 -6.66 32.85
N LEU A 240 -5.60 -5.42 32.55
CA LEU A 240 -6.35 -4.58 33.49
C LEU A 240 -7.86 -4.90 33.53
N LEU A 241 -8.43 -5.35 32.41
CA LEU A 241 -9.85 -5.71 32.33
C LEU A 241 -10.27 -6.94 33.17
N PRO A 242 -9.50 -8.05 33.27
CA PRO A 242 -9.89 -9.21 34.08
C PRO A 242 -9.91 -8.91 35.59
N ALA A 243 -9.08 -7.97 36.08
CA ALA A 243 -9.09 -7.57 37.49
C ALA A 243 -10.43 -6.94 37.91
N ARG A 244 -11.09 -6.19 37.00
CA ARG A 244 -12.42 -5.62 37.27
C ARG A 244 -13.54 -6.66 37.19
N ARG A 245 -13.40 -7.70 36.36
CA ARG A 245 -14.40 -8.78 36.29
C ARG A 245 -14.40 -9.66 37.55
N ARG A 246 -13.23 -9.93 38.14
CA ARG A 246 -13.14 -10.72 39.39
C ARG A 246 -13.85 -10.07 40.58
N ARG A 247 -13.71 -8.75 40.74
CA ARG A 247 -14.43 -8.02 41.82
C ARG A 247 -15.95 -8.12 41.68
N ARG A 248 -16.47 -7.98 40.45
CA ARG A 248 -17.94 -8.11 40.21
C ARG A 248 -18.49 -9.49 40.53
N THR A 249 -17.71 -10.56 40.31
CA THR A 249 -18.14 -11.92 40.66
C THR A 249 -18.13 -12.15 42.17
N GLU A 250 -17.14 -11.60 42.88
CA GLU A 250 -17.08 -11.68 44.35
C GLU A 250 -18.24 -10.91 45.00
N ASP A 251 -18.53 -9.69 44.52
CA ASP A 251 -19.65 -8.88 45.00
C ASP A 251 -21.00 -9.58 44.77
N ARG A 252 -21.17 -10.24 43.62
CA ARG A 252 -22.40 -10.97 43.28
C ARG A 252 -22.59 -12.20 44.17
N LEU A 253 -21.54 -12.96 44.43
CA LEU A 253 -21.57 -14.10 45.36
C LEU A 253 -21.85 -13.64 46.80
N ALA A 254 -21.24 -12.54 47.25
CA ALA A 254 -21.51 -11.96 48.55
C ALA A 254 -22.98 -11.48 48.68
N ALA A 255 -23.51 -10.81 47.65
CA ALA A 255 -24.90 -10.37 47.62
C ALA A 255 -25.88 -11.56 47.63
N GLU A 256 -25.59 -12.63 46.90
CA GLU A 256 -26.41 -13.84 46.85
C GLU A 256 -26.41 -14.60 48.20
N GLN A 257 -25.26 -14.65 48.88
CA GLN A 257 -25.16 -15.18 50.24
C GLN A 257 -25.97 -14.37 51.25
N MET A 258 -25.91 -13.03 51.17
CA MET A 258 -26.73 -12.15 52.02
C MET A 258 -28.22 -12.32 51.76
N ALA A 259 -28.63 -12.36 50.48
CA ALA A 259 -30.03 -12.59 50.10
C ALA A 259 -30.54 -13.94 50.62
N SER A 260 -29.72 -14.99 50.50
CA SER A 260 -30.04 -16.33 51.01
C SER A 260 -30.17 -16.35 52.54
N ALA A 261 -29.28 -15.64 53.26
CA ALA A 261 -29.36 -15.52 54.72
C ALA A 261 -30.63 -14.77 55.17
N MET A 262 -31.00 -13.69 54.46
CA MET A 262 -32.24 -12.95 54.73
C MET A 262 -33.49 -13.80 54.45
N ALA A 263 -33.50 -14.55 53.34
CA ALA A 263 -34.61 -15.44 53.01
C ALA A 263 -34.82 -16.54 54.07
N ARG A 264 -33.73 -17.15 54.59
CA ARG A 264 -33.82 -18.11 55.70
C ARG A 264 -34.39 -17.48 56.97
N ARG A 265 -33.98 -16.25 57.29
CA ARG A 265 -34.51 -15.52 58.45
C ARG A 265 -36.01 -15.21 58.29
N ALA A 266 -36.43 -14.78 57.12
CA ALA A 266 -37.85 -14.52 56.81
C ALA A 266 -38.70 -15.82 56.87
N ALA A 267 -38.19 -16.93 56.34
CA ALA A 267 -38.87 -18.23 56.41
C ALA A 267 -39.07 -18.71 57.85
N ASN A 268 -38.05 -18.54 58.71
CA ASN A 268 -38.16 -18.89 60.13
C ASN A 268 -39.16 -17.99 60.88
N THR A 269 -39.39 -16.76 60.39
CA THR A 269 -40.36 -15.82 60.98
C THR A 269 -41.82 -16.15 60.57
N ARG A 270 -42.03 -16.85 59.45
CA ARG A 270 -43.37 -17.29 58.99
C ARG A 270 -43.83 -18.61 59.61
N GLN A 271 -42.97 -19.34 60.31
CA GLN A 271 -43.41 -20.42 61.19
C GLN A 271 -44.03 -19.82 62.46
N GLY A 272 -45.18 -19.18 62.29
CA GLY A 272 -46.15 -19.08 63.37
C GLY A 272 -46.59 -20.48 63.82
N PRO A 273 -47.13 -20.61 65.05
CA PRO A 273 -47.53 -21.88 65.63
C PRO A 273 -48.45 -22.68 64.68
N PRO A 274 -48.37 -24.02 64.71
CA PRO A 274 -48.98 -24.90 63.70
C PRO A 274 -50.50 -24.68 63.64
N GLY A 275 -50.94 -23.97 62.60
CA GLY A 275 -52.33 -23.82 62.21
C GLY A 275 -52.77 -24.99 61.34
N THR A 276 -53.93 -25.55 61.68
CA THR A 276 -54.62 -26.69 61.07
C THR A 276 -54.68 -26.67 59.53
N PRO A 277 -54.50 -27.83 58.86
CA PRO A 277 -54.50 -27.92 57.41
C PRO A 277 -55.92 -27.80 56.80
N PRO A 278 -56.13 -26.99 55.76
CA PRO A 278 -57.32 -27.05 54.93
C PRO A 278 -57.19 -28.08 53.78
N ALA A 279 -58.35 -28.58 53.38
CA ALA A 279 -58.57 -29.73 52.52
C ALA A 279 -58.13 -29.56 51.05
N THR A 280 -57.69 -30.69 50.50
CA THR A 280 -57.21 -30.96 49.14
C THR A 280 -58.34 -30.85 48.10
N GLY A 281 -58.13 -30.05 47.05
CA GLY A 281 -58.95 -30.03 45.84
C GLY A 281 -58.09 -30.37 44.61
N PRO A 282 -58.58 -31.18 43.64
CA PRO A 282 -57.80 -31.63 42.50
C PRO A 282 -57.80 -30.60 41.36
N GLY A 283 -56.61 -30.10 40.98
CA GLY A 283 -56.39 -29.14 39.91
C GLY A 283 -55.61 -29.73 38.74
N THR A 284 -56.25 -29.67 37.59
CA THR A 284 -55.92 -30.02 36.19
C THR A 284 -54.48 -29.73 35.72
N PRO A 285 -53.90 -30.57 34.82
CA PRO A 285 -52.59 -30.31 34.21
C PRO A 285 -52.63 -29.24 33.09
N PRO A 286 -51.61 -28.37 32.97
CA PRO A 286 -51.53 -27.38 31.90
C PRO A 286 -50.95 -27.94 30.59
N THR A 287 -51.66 -27.64 29.51
CA THR A 287 -51.34 -27.86 28.09
C THR A 287 -50.13 -27.00 27.68
N GLY A 288 -49.10 -27.63 27.12
CA GLY A 288 -47.94 -26.96 26.54
C GLY A 288 -48.19 -26.47 25.10
N PRO A 289 -47.68 -25.29 24.71
CA PRO A 289 -47.76 -24.82 23.32
C PRO A 289 -46.67 -25.44 22.43
N GLN A 290 -47.08 -25.96 21.26
CA GLN A 290 -46.19 -26.35 20.16
C GLN A 290 -45.61 -25.12 19.46
N LEU A 291 -44.31 -25.14 19.15
CA LEU A 291 -43.68 -24.23 18.19
C LEU A 291 -43.67 -24.85 16.78
N PRO A 292 -44.00 -24.09 15.71
CA PRO A 292 -43.84 -24.52 14.33
C PRO A 292 -42.39 -24.37 13.82
N PRO A 293 -41.96 -25.17 12.83
CA PRO A 293 -40.64 -25.06 12.20
C PRO A 293 -40.56 -23.89 11.23
N THR A 294 -39.59 -23.00 11.42
CA THR A 294 -39.24 -21.95 10.45
C THR A 294 -38.40 -22.54 9.31
N GLY A 295 -38.97 -22.50 8.11
CA GLY A 295 -38.33 -22.87 6.85
C GLY A 295 -37.16 -21.96 6.48
N ARG A 296 -36.24 -22.54 5.70
CA ARG A 296 -35.02 -21.95 5.16
C ARG A 296 -35.27 -21.66 3.67
N PRO A 297 -35.17 -20.41 3.19
CA PRO A 297 -35.16 -20.16 1.75
C PRO A 297 -33.73 -20.32 1.21
N ASP A 298 -33.59 -21.23 0.26
CA ASP A 298 -32.51 -21.23 -0.72
C ASP A 298 -32.70 -20.05 -1.68
N LEU A 299 -31.59 -19.39 -2.05
CA LEU A 299 -31.53 -18.42 -3.14
C LEU A 299 -30.26 -18.72 -3.99
N PRO A 300 -30.31 -18.38 -5.29
CA PRO A 300 -29.49 -18.94 -6.36
C PRO A 300 -28.06 -18.40 -6.44
#